data_AF-A0A9D7PV22-F1
#
_entry.id   AF-A0A9D7PV22-F1
#
_cell.length_a   1.000
_cell.length_b   1.000
_cell.length_c   1.000
_cell.angle_alpha   90.00
_cell.angle_beta   90.00
_cell.angle_gamma   90.00
#
_symmetry.space_group_name_H-M   'P 1'
#
loop_
_entity.id
_entity.type
_entity.pdbx_description
1 polymer ?
#
loop_
_entity_poly.entity_id
_entity_poly.type
_entity_poly.pdbx_seq_one_letter_code
_entity_poly.pdbx_strand_id
1 'polypeptide(L)'
;MIPRPSLLQELSKMDFLINIAYDPESQLPSKLIDYALVGRPILNIYNDKLDEKLKADLLDFLKGNYSNKLKIDGIDKYNIEAVAKKFLELANKKSKGLS
;
A
#
# COMPACT_ATOMS: atom_id res chain seq x y z
N MET A 1 -16.67 -14.16 0.36
CA MET A 1 -15.61 -13.12 0.39
C MET A 1 -14.96 -13.17 1.77
N ILE A 2 -13.63 -13.05 1.87
CA ILE A 2 -12.91 -13.06 3.16
C ILE A 2 -13.08 -11.67 3.82
N PRO A 3 -13.41 -11.57 5.12
CA PRO A 3 -13.45 -10.29 5.82
C PRO A 3 -12.09 -9.58 5.81
N ARG A 4 -12.08 -8.25 5.64
CA ARG A 4 -10.84 -7.44 5.58
C ARG A 4 -9.86 -7.72 6.74
N PRO A 5 -10.28 -7.82 8.03
CA PRO A 5 -9.34 -8.13 9.11
C PRO A 5 -8.67 -9.50 8.96
N SER A 6 -9.43 -10.52 8.58
CA SER A 6 -8.90 -11.86 8.32
C SER A 6 -7.96 -11.87 7.12
N LEU A 7 -8.29 -11.12 6.07
CA LEU A 7 -7.41 -10.94 4.92
C LEU A 7 -6.07 -10.29 5.33
N LEU A 8 -6.08 -9.21 6.10
CA LEU A 8 -4.87 -8.54 6.56
C LEU A 8 -3.99 -9.46 7.42
N GLN A 9 -4.60 -10.32 8.24
CA GLN A 9 -3.89 -11.35 9.01
C GLN A 9 -3.24 -12.41 8.13
N GLU A 10 -3.88 -12.82 7.03
CA GLU A 10 -3.26 -13.77 6.10
C GLU A 10 -2.15 -13.12 5.27
N LEU A 11 -2.37 -11.90 4.77
CA LEU A 11 -1.37 -11.14 4.03
C LEU A 11 -0.12 -10.88 4.88
N SER A 12 -0.27 -10.69 6.19
CA SER A 12 0.85 -10.45 7.09
C SER A 12 1.72 -11.68 7.29
N LYS A 13 1.29 -12.89 6.89
CA LYS A 13 2.11 -14.11 6.97
C LYS A 13 2.94 -14.36 5.72
N MET A 14 2.70 -13.63 4.64
CA MET A 14 3.39 -13.83 3.36
C MET A 14 4.78 -13.19 3.37
N ASP A 15 5.71 -13.75 2.58
CA ASP A 15 7.05 -13.18 2.41
C ASP A 15 7.02 -11.86 1.64
N PHE A 16 6.17 -11.79 0.60
CA PHE A 16 5.91 -10.60 -0.20
C PHE A 16 4.54 -10.67 -0.85
N LEU A 17 4.08 -9.53 -1.36
CA LEU A 17 2.79 -9.38 -2.02
C LEU A 17 2.97 -9.01 -3.49
N ILE A 18 2.04 -9.44 -4.34
CA ILE A 18 2.02 -9.08 -5.76
C ILE A 18 0.88 -8.10 -6.00
N ASN A 19 1.21 -6.97 -6.62
CA ASN A 19 0.22 -6.05 -7.17
C ASN A 19 0.28 -6.05 -8.69
N ILE A 20 -0.83 -6.47 -9.32
CA ILE A 20 -1.03 -6.37 -10.77
C ILE A 20 -1.74 -5.04 -10.98
N ALA A 21 -1.01 -4.04 -11.47
CA ALA A 21 -1.53 -2.70 -11.67
C ALA A 21 -2.31 -2.66 -12.99
N TYR A 22 -3.54 -2.16 -12.93
CA TYR A 22 -4.33 -1.77 -14.08
C TYR A 22 -4.36 -0.24 -14.05
N ASP A 23 -3.45 0.39 -14.80
CA ASP A 23 -3.32 1.84 -14.98
C ASP A 23 -2.99 2.69 -13.71
N PRO A 24 -1.82 3.35 -13.63
CA PRO A 24 -1.39 4.09 -12.43
C PRO A 24 -2.11 5.42 -12.14
N GLU A 25 -2.95 5.95 -13.03
CA GLU A 25 -3.49 7.33 -12.88
C GLU A 25 -4.70 7.49 -11.95
N SER A 26 -5.34 6.41 -11.53
CA SER A 26 -6.52 6.47 -10.66
C SER A 26 -6.10 6.20 -9.21
N GLN A 27 -6.00 7.26 -8.38
CA GLN A 27 -6.04 7.28 -6.90
C GLN A 27 -5.59 6.00 -6.20
N LEU A 28 -4.48 6.04 -5.43
CA LEU A 28 -3.97 4.93 -4.59
C LEU A 28 -5.07 3.93 -4.18
N PRO A 29 -5.21 2.80 -4.88
CA PRO A 29 -6.32 1.88 -4.65
C PRO A 29 -6.27 1.37 -3.20
N SER A 30 -7.44 1.16 -2.60
CA SER A 30 -7.58 0.66 -1.22
C SER A 30 -6.74 -0.59 -0.94
N LYS A 31 -6.50 -1.41 -1.96
CA LYS A 31 -5.59 -2.55 -1.94
C LYS A 31 -4.13 -2.18 -1.60
N LEU A 32 -3.59 -1.11 -2.16
CA LEU A 32 -2.22 -0.66 -1.84
C LEU A 32 -2.13 -0.12 -0.42
N ILE A 33 -3.20 0.52 0.06
CA ILE A 33 -3.28 0.93 1.48
C ILE A 33 -3.22 -0.31 2.38
N ASP A 34 -4.02 -1.34 2.08
CA ASP A 34 -4.00 -2.60 2.84
C ASP A 34 -2.63 -3.28 2.81
N TYR A 35 -1.99 -3.36 1.65
CA TYR A 35 -0.66 -3.97 1.51
C TYR A 35 0.40 -3.23 2.31
N ALA A 36 0.33 -1.91 2.31
CA ALA A 36 1.29 -1.10 3.03
C ALA A 36 1.05 -1.12 4.55
N LEU A 37 -0.20 -1.20 5.01
CA LEU A 37 -0.54 -1.42 6.43
C LEU A 37 0.00 -2.77 6.94
N VAL A 38 0.05 -3.77 6.06
CA VAL A 38 0.60 -5.10 6.37
C VAL A 38 2.13 -5.11 6.41
N GLY A 39 2.80 -4.10 5.84
CA GLY A 39 4.25 -3.88 5.95
C GLY A 39 5.12 -4.87 5.18
N ARG A 40 4.53 -5.64 4.24
CA ARG A 40 5.26 -6.63 3.43
C ARG A 40 5.80 -6.01 2.13
N PRO A 41 6.94 -6.48 1.60
CA PRO A 41 7.44 -6.07 0.29
C PRO A 41 6.39 -6.31 -0.81
N ILE A 42 6.31 -5.39 -1.77
CA ILE A 42 5.33 -5.48 -2.87
C ILE A 42 6.07 -5.51 -4.20
N LEU A 43 5.87 -6.57 -4.99
CA LEU A 43 6.25 -6.63 -6.38
C LEU A 43 5.11 -6.03 -7.22
N ASN A 44 5.39 -4.99 -8.00
CA ASN A 44 4.39 -4.32 -8.83
C ASN A 44 4.56 -4.70 -10.31
N ILE A 45 3.50 -5.22 -10.91
CA ILE A 45 3.43 -5.62 -12.31
C ILE A 45 2.65 -4.52 -13.06
N TYR A 46 3.33 -3.77 -13.91
CA TYR A 46 2.79 -2.56 -14.56
C TYR A 46 2.12 -2.84 -15.91
N ASN A 47 2.46 -3.96 -16.53
CA ASN A 47 1.94 -4.35 -17.84
C ASN A 47 1.70 -5.87 -17.85
N ASP A 48 0.99 -6.33 -18.87
CA ASP A 48 0.69 -7.75 -19.12
C ASP A 48 1.86 -8.51 -19.75
N LYS A 49 3.02 -7.87 -19.95
CA LYS A 49 4.20 -8.45 -20.57
C LYS A 49 5.18 -8.95 -19.52
N LEU A 50 5.53 -10.23 -19.62
CA LEU A 50 6.61 -10.81 -18.84
C LEU A 50 7.97 -10.47 -19.48
N ASP A 51 8.36 -9.21 -19.40
CA ASP A 51 9.66 -8.75 -19.88
C ASP A 51 10.82 -9.28 -19.00
N GLU A 52 12.05 -9.19 -19.51
CA GLU A 52 13.24 -9.68 -18.80
C GLU A 52 13.45 -8.99 -17.45
N LYS A 53 13.01 -7.73 -17.33
CA LYS A 53 13.09 -7.00 -16.07
C LYS A 53 12.14 -7.61 -15.03
N LEU A 54 10.89 -7.85 -15.38
CA LEU A 54 9.91 -8.45 -14.48
C LEU A 54 10.31 -9.87 -14.08
N LYS A 55 10.90 -10.65 -14.99
CA LYS A 55 11.46 -11.97 -14.66
C LYS A 55 12.59 -11.87 -13.64
N ALA A 56 13.52 -10.93 -13.85
CA ALA A 56 14.63 -10.70 -12.92
C ALA A 56 14.12 -10.26 -11.54
N ASP A 57 13.19 -9.30 -11.50
CA ASP A 57 12.58 -8.83 -10.25
C ASP A 57 11.83 -9.96 -9.51
N LEU A 58 11.11 -10.82 -10.23
CA LEU A 58 10.44 -11.99 -9.63
C LEU A 58 11.46 -12.98 -9.04
N LEU A 59 12.54 -13.28 -9.77
CA LEU A 59 13.60 -14.16 -9.28
C LEU A 59 14.30 -13.60 -8.03
N ASP A 60 14.52 -12.29 -7.98
CA ASP A 60 15.09 -11.62 -6.80
C ASP A 60 14.15 -11.74 -5.60
N PHE A 61 12.85 -11.50 -5.79
CA PHE A 61 11.85 -11.64 -4.73
C PHE A 61 11.75 -13.06 -4.19
N LEU A 62 11.80 -14.07 -5.07
CA LEU A 62 11.81 -15.49 -4.67
C LEU A 62 13.06 -15.89 -3.89
N LYS A 63 14.18 -15.16 -4.06
CA LYS A 63 15.41 -15.31 -3.28
C LYS A 63 15.42 -14.47 -2.00
N GLY A 64 14.35 -13.71 -1.71
CA GLY A 64 14.28 -12.80 -0.58
C GLY A 64 14.96 -11.44 -0.80
N ASN A 65 15.42 -11.15 -2.02
CA ASN A 65 15.96 -9.85 -2.39
C ASN A 65 14.83 -8.90 -2.79
N TYR A 66 14.45 -8.00 -1.89
CA TYR A 66 13.36 -7.05 -2.10
C TYR A 66 13.83 -5.63 -2.46
N SER A 67 15.04 -5.49 -3.00
CA SER A 67 15.64 -4.18 -3.33
C SER A 67 14.78 -3.37 -4.31
N ASN A 68 14.06 -4.06 -5.20
CA ASN A 68 13.19 -3.47 -6.22
C ASN A 68 11.71 -3.40 -5.81
N LYS A 69 11.40 -3.47 -4.51
CA LYS A 69 10.02 -3.34 -4.02
C LYS A 69 9.40 -1.98 -4.36
N LEU A 70 8.09 -1.99 -4.56
CA LEU A 70 7.30 -0.77 -4.75
C LEU A 70 7.51 0.16 -3.55
N LYS A 71 7.92 1.39 -3.84
CA LYS A 71 7.97 2.47 -2.85
C LYS A 71 6.64 3.19 -2.87
N ILE A 72 5.93 3.17 -1.75
CA ILE A 72 4.65 3.87 -1.59
C ILE A 72 4.89 5.08 -0.71
N ASP A 73 4.88 6.27 -1.31
CA ASP A 73 5.13 7.50 -0.59
C ASP A 73 3.90 7.99 0.19
N GLY A 74 4.16 8.45 1.41
CA GLY A 74 3.15 9.06 2.26
C GLY A 74 2.06 8.08 2.71
N ILE A 75 2.38 6.80 2.92
CA ILE A 75 1.40 5.84 3.46
C ILE A 75 0.90 6.26 4.84
N ASP A 76 1.77 6.88 5.65
CA ASP A 76 1.47 7.35 7.00
C ASP A 76 0.26 8.30 7.03
N LYS A 77 0.02 9.02 5.93
CA LYS A 77 -1.11 9.96 5.82
C LYS A 77 -2.47 9.27 5.75
N TYR A 78 -2.49 7.96 5.48
CA TYR A 78 -3.68 7.10 5.44
C TYR A 78 -3.84 6.24 6.68
N ASN A 79 -2.90 6.27 7.63
CA ASN A 79 -3.11 5.68 8.95
C ASN A 79 -4.37 6.33 9.57
N ILE A 80 -5.26 5.50 10.13
CA ILE A 80 -6.50 5.96 10.77
C ILE A 80 -6.23 7.02 11.85
N GLU A 81 -5.12 6.93 12.57
CA GLU A 81 -4.71 7.94 13.56
C GLU A 81 -4.40 9.29 12.90
N ALA A 82 -3.65 9.27 11.80
CA ALA A 82 -3.31 10.48 11.04
C ALA A 82 -4.56 11.11 10.39
N VAL A 83 -5.49 10.28 9.92
CA VAL A 83 -6.78 10.73 9.37
C VAL A 83 -7.66 11.33 10.46
N ALA A 84 -7.82 10.64 11.59
CA ALA A 84 -8.61 11.13 12.73
C ALA A 84 -8.04 12.45 13.27
N LYS A 85 -6.72 12.57 13.38
CA LYS A 85 -6.04 13.81 13.78
C LYS A 85 -6.39 14.99 12.86
N LYS A 86 -6.40 14.79 11.55
CA LYS A 86 -6.79 15.84 10.58
C LYS A 86 -8.24 16.31 10.78
N PHE A 87 -9.17 15.39 11.06
CA PHE A 87 -10.56 15.76 11.37
C PHE A 87 -10.65 16.59 12.66
N LEU A 88 -9.92 16.21 13.72
CA LEU A 88 -9.87 16.96 14.97
C LEU A 88 -9.26 18.35 14.79
N GLU A 89 -8.16 18.46 14.04
CA GLU A 89 -7.53 19.74 13.71
C GLU A 89 -8.47 20.67 12.94
N LEU A 90 -9.22 20.14 11.98
CA LEU A 90 -10.22 20.90 11.23
C LEU A 90 -11.37 21.39 12.12
N ALA A 91 -11.88 20.52 13.00
CA ALA A 91 -12.93 20.88 13.96
C ALA A 91 -12.47 21.99 14.91
N ASN A 92 -11.24 21.89 15.41
CA ASN A 92 -10.64 22.88 16.32
C ASN A 92 -10.21 24.18 15.63
N LYS A 93 -9.90 24.16 14.33
CA LYS A 93 -9.66 25.39 13.55
C LYS A 93 -10.93 26.21 13.41
N LYS A 94 -12.08 25.56 13.19
CA LYS A 94 -13.38 26.26 13.11
C LYS A 94 -13.75 26.95 14.42
N SER A 95 -13.40 26.41 15.58
CA SER A 95 -13.73 27.05 16.88
C SER A 95 -12.90 28.30 17.19
N LYS A 96 -11.70 28.45 16.60
CA LYS A 96 -10.83 29.63 16.79
C LYS A 96 -11.07 30.78 15.80
N GLY A 97 -11.87 30.58 14.75
CA GLY A 97 -12.22 31.62 13.78
C GLY A 97 -13.54 32.36 14.09
N LEU A 98 -14.18 32.03 15.21
CA LEU A 98 -15.46 32.56 15.67
C LEU A 98 -15.35 33.30 17.02
N SER A 99 -14.12 33.55 17.49
CA SER A 99 -13.81 34.35 18.69
C SER A 99 -13.10 35.63 18.32
#